data_AF-A0A2X2VQ35-F1
#
_entry.id   AF-A0A2X2VQ35-F1
#
_cell.length_a   1.000
_cell.length_b   1.000
_cell.length_c   1.000
_cell.angle_alpha   90.00
_cell.angle_beta   90.00
_cell.angle_gamma   90.00
#
_symmetry.space_group_name_H-M   'P 1'
#
loop_
_entity.id
_entity.type
_entity.pdbx_description
1 polymer ?
#
loop_
_entity_poly.entity_id
_entity_poly.type
_entity_poly.pdbx_seq_one_letter_code
_entity_poly.pdbx_strand_id
1 'polypeptide(L)'
;MIDKIQLLMAVVTVAALAASAMGIASLMTSTIMERAKEIGLMKALGARQWQIMLLFYLEAASSGLAGGALGCIAGWGLAKAIGVMLFDAPLNFAWIVVPCVLVIAVLIALIGTWFPARRIARAVPCGGAVWPLNVPCSGCWCGGRCVCVFSGSAWCLPR
;
A
#
# COMPACT_ATOMS: atom_id res chain seq x y z
N MET A 1 23.78 24.69 -6.96
CA MET A 1 24.27 23.39 -6.40
C MET A 1 23.24 22.76 -5.47
N ILE A 2 22.54 23.55 -4.65
CA ILE A 2 21.49 23.05 -3.76
C ILE A 2 20.33 22.35 -4.53
N ASP A 3 19.98 22.83 -5.72
CA ASP A 3 18.90 22.24 -6.55
C ASP A 3 19.18 20.79 -6.96
N LYS A 4 20.46 20.45 -7.23
CA LYS A 4 20.84 19.08 -7.61
C LYS A 4 20.65 18.11 -6.45
N ILE A 5 20.98 18.54 -5.22
CA ILE A 5 20.82 17.72 -4.02
C ILE A 5 19.32 17.56 -3.70
N GLN A 6 18.53 18.63 -3.82
CA GLN A 6 17.08 18.58 -3.66
C GLN A 6 16.42 17.61 -4.65
N LEU A 7 16.83 17.64 -5.92
CA LEU A 7 16.27 16.76 -6.95
C LEU A 7 16.59 15.28 -6.67
N LEU A 8 17.80 14.96 -6.23
CA LEU A 8 18.17 13.59 -5.85
C LEU A 8 17.31 13.06 -4.70
N MET A 9 17.11 13.87 -3.65
CA MET A 9 16.25 13.50 -2.52
C MET A 9 14.79 13.34 -2.96
N ALA A 10 14.29 14.21 -3.84
CA ALA A 10 12.94 14.11 -4.38
C ALA A 10 12.71 12.83 -5.21
N VAL A 11 13.70 12.40 -6.00
CA VAL A 11 13.58 11.15 -6.77
C VAL A 11 13.53 9.94 -5.84
N VAL A 12 14.39 9.91 -4.81
CA VAL A 12 14.41 8.80 -3.84
C VAL A 12 13.10 8.74 -3.04
N THR A 13 12.54 9.88 -2.63
CA THR A 13 11.26 9.90 -1.91
C THR A 13 10.12 9.39 -2.80
N VAL A 14 10.05 9.79 -4.06
CA VAL A 14 9.05 9.28 -5.01
C VAL A 14 9.20 7.78 -5.24
N ALA A 15 10.43 7.29 -5.38
CA ALA A 15 10.69 5.85 -5.54
C ALA A 15 10.28 5.04 -4.29
N ALA A 16 10.60 5.54 -3.09
CA ALA A 16 10.19 4.93 -1.83
C ALA A 16 8.66 4.92 -1.68
N LEU A 17 8.00 6.03 -2.01
CA LEU A 17 6.53 6.12 -2.02
C LEU A 17 5.90 5.10 -2.98
N ALA A 18 6.46 4.95 -4.18
CA ALA A 18 5.99 3.95 -5.13
C ALA A 18 6.16 2.52 -4.61
N ALA A 19 7.33 2.20 -4.01
CA ALA A 19 7.59 0.90 -3.41
C ALA A 19 6.63 0.59 -2.25
N SER A 20 6.34 1.57 -1.38
CA SER A 20 5.35 1.42 -0.31
C SER A 20 3.95 1.15 -0.86
N ALA A 21 3.52 1.89 -1.89
CA ALA A 21 2.21 1.66 -2.52
C ALA A 21 2.09 0.25 -3.13
N MET A 22 3.16 -0.26 -3.75
CA MET A 22 3.20 -1.64 -4.26
C MET A 22 3.12 -2.67 -3.11
N GLY A 23 3.83 -2.44 -2.01
CA GLY A 23 3.77 -3.29 -0.81
C GLY A 23 2.35 -3.39 -0.23
N ILE A 24 1.66 -2.25 -0.12
CA ILE A 24 0.26 -2.20 0.34
C ILE A 24 -0.66 -2.98 -0.62
N ALA A 25 -0.48 -2.84 -1.93
CA ALA A 25 -1.29 -3.56 -2.92
C ALA A 25 -1.13 -5.09 -2.80
N SER A 26 0.11 -5.56 -2.59
CA SER A 26 0.40 -6.98 -2.39
C SER A 26 -0.20 -7.50 -1.08
N LEU A 27 -0.04 -6.75 0.01
CA LEU A 27 -0.62 -7.11 1.31
C LEU A 27 -2.14 -7.19 1.26
N MET A 28 -2.79 -6.19 0.66
CA MET A 28 -4.25 -6.18 0.49
C MET A 28 -4.70 -7.43 -0.28
N THR A 29 -3.98 -7.82 -1.33
CA THR A 29 -4.30 -9.02 -2.12
C THR A 29 -4.25 -10.29 -1.27
N SER A 30 -3.25 -10.45 -0.40
CA SER A 30 -3.18 -11.60 0.52
C SER A 30 -4.30 -11.57 1.56
N THR A 31 -4.58 -10.43 2.19
CA THR A 31 -5.60 -10.30 3.24
C THR A 31 -7.00 -10.56 2.69
N ILE A 32 -7.28 -10.17 1.44
CA ILE A 32 -8.56 -10.45 0.79
C ILE A 32 -8.83 -11.97 0.69
N MET A 33 -7.81 -12.78 0.39
CA MET A 33 -7.97 -14.24 0.27
C MET A 33 -8.34 -14.88 1.61
N GLU A 34 -7.79 -14.38 2.71
CA GLU A 34 -8.10 -14.83 4.07
C GLU A 34 -9.52 -14.41 4.48
N ARG A 35 -9.88 -13.13 4.23
CA ARG A 35 -11.19 -12.54 4.59
C ARG A 35 -12.33 -12.98 3.68
N ALA A 36 -12.05 -13.52 2.49
CA ALA A 36 -13.08 -13.92 1.52
C ALA A 36 -14.03 -15.00 2.06
N LYS A 37 -13.54 -15.94 2.89
CA LYS A 37 -14.39 -16.97 3.53
C LYS A 37 -15.41 -16.37 4.49
N GLU A 38 -15.00 -15.40 5.30
CA GLU A 38 -15.89 -14.71 6.26
C GLU A 38 -16.92 -13.84 5.53
N ILE A 39 -16.51 -13.11 4.48
CA ILE A 39 -17.40 -12.28 3.66
C ILE A 39 -18.43 -13.14 2.91
N GLY A 40 -18.04 -14.34 2.46
CA GLY A 40 -18.95 -15.30 1.84
C GLY A 40 -20.07 -15.76 2.77
N LEU A 41 -19.74 -16.00 4.04
CA LEU A 41 -20.72 -16.38 5.07
C LEU A 41 -21.68 -15.21 5.37
N MET A 42 -21.16 -13.98 5.51
CA MET A 42 -21.99 -12.79 5.75
C MET A 42 -22.94 -12.50 4.58
N LYS A 43 -22.51 -12.72 3.33
CA LYS A 43 -23.39 -12.56 2.17
C LYS A 43 -24.51 -13.59 2.13
N ALA A 44 -24.27 -14.81 2.58
CA ALA A 44 -25.33 -15.83 2.68
C ALA A 44 -26.41 -15.46 3.71
N LEU A 45 -26.05 -14.66 4.71
CA LEU A 45 -26.97 -14.09 5.72
C LEU A 45 -27.59 -12.74 5.28
N GLY A 46 -27.31 -12.26 4.07
CA GLY A 46 -27.92 -11.05 3.50
C GLY A 46 -27.15 -9.73 3.73
N ALA A 47 -25.86 -9.78 4.08
CA ALA A 47 -25.06 -8.57 4.30
C ALA A 47 -24.93 -7.70 3.04
N ARG A 48 -25.01 -6.37 3.22
CA ARG A 48 -24.97 -5.37 2.12
C ARG A 48 -23.55 -5.07 1.67
N GLN A 49 -23.37 -4.85 0.37
CA GLN A 49 -22.08 -4.53 -0.27
C GLN A 49 -21.38 -3.29 0.32
N TRP A 50 -22.13 -2.33 0.87
CA TRP A 50 -21.55 -1.12 1.48
C TRP A 50 -20.73 -1.40 2.73
N GLN A 51 -21.13 -2.40 3.53
CA GLN A 51 -20.42 -2.75 4.77
C GLN A 51 -19.01 -3.24 4.48
N ILE A 52 -18.85 -3.98 3.37
CA ILE A 52 -17.56 -4.52 2.94
C ILE A 52 -16.63 -3.38 2.51
N MET A 53 -17.12 -2.46 1.68
CA MET A 53 -16.30 -1.32 1.24
C MET A 53 -15.86 -0.44 2.42
N LEU A 54 -16.74 -0.19 3.39
CA LEU A 54 -16.43 0.63 4.57
C LEU A 54 -15.37 -0.03 5.46
N LEU A 55 -15.39 -1.35 5.59
CA LEU A 55 -14.36 -2.12 6.28
C LEU A 55 -12.98 -1.95 5.63
N PHE A 56 -12.91 -2.08 4.29
CA PHE A 56 -11.65 -1.87 3.55
C PHE A 56 -11.11 -0.44 3.69
N TYR A 57 -11.98 0.57 3.66
CA TYR A 57 -11.57 1.96 3.88
C TYR A 57 -11.03 2.18 5.30
N LEU A 58 -11.67 1.61 6.32
CA LEU A 58 -11.20 1.69 7.71
C LEU A 58 -9.87 0.97 7.91
N GLU A 59 -9.67 -0.18 7.29
CA GLU A 59 -8.41 -0.94 7.37
C GLU A 59 -7.25 -0.24 6.65
N ALA A 60 -7.53 0.40 5.51
CA ALA A 60 -6.55 1.25 4.83
C ALA A 60 -6.22 2.50 5.65
N ALA A 61 -7.23 3.15 6.25
CA ALA A 61 -7.03 4.33 7.08
C ALA A 61 -6.25 4.01 8.35
N SER A 62 -6.56 2.91 9.05
CA SER A 62 -5.84 2.48 10.24
C SER A 62 -4.39 2.11 9.93
N SER A 63 -4.14 1.44 8.81
CA SER A 63 -2.79 1.11 8.34
C SER A 63 -1.98 2.36 7.98
N GLY A 64 -2.60 3.34 7.30
CA GLY A 64 -1.98 4.63 6.97
C GLY A 64 -1.66 5.47 8.22
N LEU A 65 -2.56 5.49 9.20
CA LEU A 65 -2.34 6.16 10.49
C LEU A 65 -1.23 5.49 11.30
N ALA A 66 -1.22 4.16 11.40
CA ALA A 66 -0.19 3.42 12.12
C ALA A 66 1.19 3.62 11.47
N GLY A 67 1.28 3.48 10.15
CA GLY A 67 2.51 3.71 9.41
C GLY A 67 2.98 5.16 9.48
N GLY A 68 2.06 6.13 9.35
CA GLY A 68 2.35 7.56 9.47
C GLY A 68 2.83 7.95 10.87
N ALA A 69 2.20 7.45 11.92
CA ALA A 69 2.60 7.71 13.30
C ALA A 69 3.99 7.12 13.60
N LEU A 70 4.24 5.86 13.22
CA LEU A 70 5.54 5.22 13.41
C LEU A 70 6.64 5.90 12.59
N GLY A 71 6.34 6.26 11.33
CA GLY A 71 7.27 6.98 10.46
C GLY A 71 7.61 8.37 10.99
N CYS A 72 6.63 9.12 11.52
CA CYS A 72 6.85 10.41 12.16
C CYS A 72 7.76 10.29 13.39
N ILE A 73 7.50 9.32 14.27
CA ILE A 73 8.30 9.10 15.49
C ILE A 73 9.73 8.71 15.12
N ALA A 74 9.90 7.75 14.22
CA ALA A 74 11.21 7.28 13.78
C ALA A 74 11.99 8.39 13.04
N GLY A 75 11.32 9.13 12.15
CA GLY A 75 11.92 10.24 11.41
C GLY A 75 12.35 11.38 12.32
N TRP A 76 11.52 11.74 13.31
CA TRP A 76 11.88 12.75 14.32
C TRP A 76 13.08 12.30 15.16
N GLY A 77 13.08 11.04 15.60
CA GLY A 77 14.19 10.45 16.36
C GLY A 77 15.51 10.45 15.58
N LEU A 78 15.48 10.01 14.31
CA LEU A 78 16.65 10.00 13.43
C LEU A 78 17.17 11.42 13.15
N ALA A 79 16.28 12.35 12.82
CA ALA A 79 16.67 13.72 12.54
C ALA A 79 17.27 14.41 13.78
N LYS A 80 16.74 14.15 14.99
CA LYS A 80 17.33 14.63 16.24
C LYS A 80 18.71 14.02 16.48
N ALA A 81 18.87 12.71 16.29
CA ALA A 81 20.14 12.01 16.50
C ALA A 81 21.24 12.54 15.56
N ILE A 82 20.91 12.70 14.27
CA ILE A 82 21.82 13.25 13.26
C ILE A 82 22.13 14.73 13.55
N GLY A 83 21.13 15.53 13.93
CA GLY A 83 21.32 16.95 14.24
C GLY A 83 22.27 17.20 15.41
N VAL A 84 22.15 16.41 16.49
CA VAL A 84 23.05 16.51 17.65
C VAL A 84 24.46 16.04 17.30
N MET A 85 24.63 14.98 16.50
CA MET A 85 25.95 14.47 16.12
C MET A 85 26.74 15.41 15.19
N LEU A 86 26.07 16.18 14.32
CA LEU A 86 26.73 16.95 13.26
C LEU A 86 26.78 18.45 13.49
N PHE A 87 25.76 19.05 14.11
CA PHE A 87 25.58 20.52 14.09
C PHE A 87 25.50 21.17 15.48
N ASP A 88 25.44 20.40 16.58
CA ASP A 88 25.30 20.87 17.98
C ASP A 88 24.22 21.96 18.19
N ALA A 89 23.27 22.08 17.24
CA ALA A 89 22.26 23.12 17.20
C ALA A 89 20.86 22.52 17.31
N PRO A 90 19.94 23.13 18.08
CA PRO A 90 18.58 22.64 18.21
C PRO A 90 17.83 22.81 16.88
N LEU A 91 17.62 21.70 16.18
CA LEU A 91 16.74 21.66 15.01
C LEU A 91 15.32 22.09 15.43
N ASN A 92 14.89 23.25 14.94
CA ASN A 92 13.54 23.74 15.13
C ASN A 92 12.58 22.93 14.25
N PHE A 93 11.89 21.96 14.86
CA PHE A 93 10.80 21.24 14.21
C PHE A 93 9.57 22.12 14.14
N ALA A 94 9.16 22.47 12.92
CA ALA A 94 7.88 23.11 12.71
C ALA A 94 6.77 22.08 12.99
N TRP A 95 5.96 22.35 14.03
CA TRP A 95 4.82 21.52 14.41
C TRP A 95 3.82 21.28 13.27
N ILE A 96 3.83 22.14 12.25
CA ILE A 96 3.05 22.03 11.01
C ILE A 96 3.40 20.78 10.18
N VAL A 97 4.61 20.22 10.32
CA VAL A 97 5.07 19.09 9.51
C VAL A 97 4.39 17.79 9.91
N VAL A 98 4.10 17.61 11.22
CA VAL A 98 3.45 16.41 11.75
C VAL A 98 2.08 16.14 11.10
N PRO A 99 1.13 17.09 11.09
CA PRO A 99 -0.16 16.85 10.44
C PRO A 99 -0.02 16.69 8.92
N CYS A 100 0.91 17.39 8.25
CA CYS A 100 1.14 17.22 6.82
C CYS A 100 1.58 15.79 6.47
N VAL A 101 2.55 15.23 7.21
CA VAL A 101 3.04 13.86 6.98
C VAL A 101 1.94 12.83 7.23
N LEU A 102 1.16 13.03 8.30
CA LEU A 102 0.04 12.14 8.63
C LEU A 102 -1.03 12.13 7.53
N VAL A 103 -1.41 13.32 7.03
CA VAL A 103 -2.37 13.46 5.93
C VAL A 103 -1.85 12.80 4.65
N ILE A 104 -0.59 13.03 4.31
CA ILE A 104 0.04 12.43 3.12
C ILE A 104 0.06 10.89 3.25
N ALA A 105 0.45 10.34 4.40
CA ALA A 105 0.48 8.89 4.64
C ALA A 105 -0.91 8.26 4.48
N VAL A 106 -1.96 8.87 5.04
CA VAL A 106 -3.33 8.40 4.90
C VAL A 106 -3.79 8.49 3.43
N LEU A 107 -3.49 9.60 2.73
CA LEU A 107 -3.83 9.75 1.32
C LEU A 107 -3.17 8.67 0.45
N ILE A 108 -1.89 8.37 0.67
CA ILE A 108 -1.18 7.33 -0.08
C ILE A 108 -1.79 5.95 0.20
N ALA A 109 -2.09 5.63 1.46
CA ALA A 109 -2.74 4.36 1.82
C ALA A 109 -4.11 4.23 1.14
N LEU A 110 -4.91 5.28 1.14
CA LEU A 110 -6.21 5.31 0.47
C LEU A 110 -6.09 5.15 -1.05
N ILE A 111 -5.18 5.88 -1.69
CA ILE A 111 -4.94 5.81 -3.15
C ILE A 111 -4.41 4.43 -3.54
N GLY A 112 -3.49 3.87 -2.74
CA GLY A 112 -2.92 2.54 -2.96
C GLY A 112 -3.98 1.45 -2.87
N THR A 113 -4.88 1.51 -1.89
CA THR A 113 -5.98 0.55 -1.73
C THR A 113 -7.14 0.78 -2.71
N TRP A 114 -7.29 2.00 -3.23
CA TRP A 114 -8.31 2.32 -4.22
C TRP A 114 -8.19 1.42 -5.46
N PHE A 115 -6.98 1.19 -5.95
CA PHE A 115 -6.72 0.40 -7.16
C PHE A 115 -7.21 -1.06 -7.07
N PRO A 116 -6.81 -1.87 -6.06
CA PRO A 116 -7.33 -3.23 -5.87
C PRO A 116 -8.82 -3.24 -5.51
N ALA A 117 -9.31 -2.30 -4.68
CA ALA A 117 -10.72 -2.23 -4.31
C ALA A 117 -11.64 -2.04 -5.54
N ARG A 118 -11.26 -1.16 -6.48
CA ARG A 118 -11.99 -0.97 -7.74
C ARG A 118 -11.92 -2.19 -8.66
N ARG A 119 -10.78 -2.88 -8.73
CA ARG A 119 -10.64 -4.11 -9.53
C ARG A 119 -11.63 -5.18 -9.06
N ILE A 120 -11.80 -5.33 -7.75
CA ILE A 120 -12.71 -6.33 -7.16
C ILE A 120 -14.17 -5.92 -7.35
N ALA A 121 -14.51 -4.64 -7.13
CA ALA A 121 -15.87 -4.16 -7.32
C ALA A 121 -16.38 -4.34 -8.77
N ARG A 122 -15.48 -4.25 -9.76
CA ARG A 122 -15.81 -4.48 -11.18
C ARG A 122 -15.83 -5.95 -11.58
N ALA A 123 -15.15 -6.83 -10.84
CA ALA A 123 -15.09 -8.27 -11.11
C ALA A 123 -16.33 -9.03 -10.64
N VAL A 124 -17.28 -8.38 -9.95
CA VAL A 124 -18.51 -9.01 -9.45
C VAL A 124 -19.75 -8.46 -10.18
N PRO A 125 -20.00 -8.82 -11.46
CA PRO A 125 -21.33 -8.71 -12.02
C PRO A 125 -22.17 -9.93 -11.60
N CYS A 126 -23.17 -9.69 -10.76
CA CYS A 126 -24.47 -10.37 -10.60
C CYS A 126 -24.62 -11.91 -10.55
N GLY A 127 -23.57 -12.71 -10.71
CA GLY A 127 -23.65 -14.18 -10.68
C GLY A 127 -22.43 -14.76 -9.99
N GLY A 128 -22.65 -15.72 -9.11
CA GLY A 128 -21.64 -16.27 -8.21
C GLY A 128 -20.35 -16.72 -8.92
N ALA A 129 -19.24 -16.13 -8.51
CA ALA A 129 -17.92 -16.75 -8.58
C ALA A 129 -17.09 -16.16 -7.44
N VAL A 130 -17.17 -16.79 -6.27
CA VAL A 130 -16.09 -16.71 -5.28
C VAL A 130 -14.89 -17.34 -5.95
N TRP A 131 -13.93 -16.51 -6.35
CA TRP A 131 -12.62 -16.94 -6.80
C TRP A 131 -11.99 -17.86 -5.74
N PRO A 132 -11.56 -19.05 -6.17
CA PRO A 132 -10.12 -19.24 -6.39
C PRO A 132 -9.85 -19.88 -7.77
N LEU A 133 -8.66 -19.64 -8.33
CA LEU A 133 -8.17 -20.10 -9.64
C LEU A 133 -8.74 -19.45 -10.91
N ASN A 134 -8.27 -18.25 -11.23
CA ASN A 134 -7.94 -17.91 -12.63
C ASN A 134 -6.88 -16.80 -12.65
N VAL A 135 -5.70 -17.05 -12.08
CA VAL A 135 -4.52 -16.25 -12.44
C VAL A 135 -4.59 -15.97 -13.94
N PRO A 136 -4.65 -14.71 -14.40
CA PRO A 136 -4.61 -14.46 -15.83
C PRO A 136 -3.25 -14.93 -16.31
N CYS A 137 -3.18 -16.19 -16.75
CA CYS A 137 -2.17 -16.71 -17.65
C CYS A 137 -2.36 -15.95 -18.96
N SER A 138 -1.96 -14.68 -18.96
CA SER A 138 -1.81 -13.87 -20.15
C SER A 138 -0.52 -14.33 -20.84
N GLY A 139 -0.58 -15.53 -21.41
CA GLY A 139 0.47 -16.13 -22.23
C GLY A 139 1.28 -17.23 -21.52
N CYS A 140 1.11 -18.47 -21.98
CA CYS A 140 2.21 -19.45 -21.97
C CYS A 140 3.28 -18.96 -22.93
N TRP A 141 4.37 -18.36 -22.44
CA TRP A 141 5.55 -18.12 -23.27
C TRP A 141 6.78 -18.81 -22.64
N CYS A 142 7.26 -19.82 -23.38
CA CYS A 142 8.46 -20.63 -23.17
C CYS A 142 8.55 -21.54 -21.92
N GLY A 143 8.24 -22.84 -22.12
CA GLY A 143 8.92 -23.92 -21.39
C GLY A 143 8.32 -24.39 -20.06
N GLY A 144 6.99 -24.33 -19.88
CA GLY A 144 6.29 -25.14 -18.86
C GLY A 144 6.34 -24.67 -17.40
N ARG A 145 6.59 -23.38 -17.13
CA ARG A 145 6.46 -22.79 -15.78
C ARG A 145 5.47 -21.63 -15.77
N CYS A 146 4.52 -21.66 -14.84
CA CYS A 146 3.56 -20.57 -14.61
C CYS A 146 4.24 -19.43 -13.84
N VAL A 147 4.27 -18.23 -14.43
CA VAL A 147 4.71 -17.00 -13.75
C VAL A 147 3.46 -16.15 -13.48
N CYS A 148 3.19 -15.86 -12.21
CA CYS A 148 2.12 -14.93 -11.83
C CYS A 148 2.62 -13.49 -11.97
N VAL A 149 2.14 -12.78 -12.98
CA VAL A 149 2.45 -11.37 -13.21
C VAL A 149 1.52 -10.53 -12.33
N PHE A 150 2.02 -10.07 -11.18
CA PHE A 150 1.37 -9.01 -10.40
C PHE A 150 2.16 -7.72 -10.61
N SER A 151 1.61 -6.84 -11.45
CA SER A 151 2.08 -5.45 -11.64
C SER A 151 3.52 -5.31 -12.17
N GLY A 152 3.67 -5.28 -13.50
CA GLY A 152 4.69 -4.47 -14.20
C GLY A 152 6.18 -4.80 -14.03
N SER A 153 6.57 -5.74 -13.17
CA SER A 153 7.96 -6.22 -13.08
C SER A 153 7.99 -7.74 -13.00
N ALA A 154 8.47 -8.37 -14.07
CA ALA A 154 8.74 -9.79 -14.14
C ALA A 154 9.95 -10.12 -13.25
N TRP A 155 9.70 -10.60 -12.03
CA TRP A 155 10.76 -11.10 -11.15
C TRP A 155 10.94 -12.60 -11.39
N CYS A 156 12.06 -12.93 -12.03
CA CYS A 156 12.51 -14.28 -12.29
C CYS A 156 13.21 -14.80 -11.01
N LEU A 157 12.63 -15.77 -10.31
CA LEU A 157 13.29 -16.42 -9.16
C LEU A 157 14.47 -17.29 -9.65
N PRO A 158 15.67 -17.20 -9.03
CA PRO A 158 16.75 -18.14 -9.27
C PRO A 158 16.49 -19.47 -8.52
N ARG A 159 17.05 -20.55 -9.07
CA ARG A 159 16.86 -21.95 -8.65
C ARG A 159 17.26 -22.24 -7.21
#